data_AF-A0A7Z6XDM2-F1
#
_entry.id   AF-A0A7Z6XDM2-F1
#
_cell.length_a   1.000
_cell.length_b   1.000
_cell.length_c   1.000
_cell.angle_alpha   90.00
_cell.angle_beta   90.00
_cell.angle_gamma   90.00
#
_symmetry.space_group_name_H-M   'P 1'
#
loop_
_entity.id
_entity.type
_entity.pdbx_description
1 polymer ?
#
loop_
_entity_poly.entity_id
_entity_poly.type
_entity_poly.pdbx_seq_one_letter_code
_entity_poly.pdbx_strand_id
1 'polypeptide(L)' 'MAADLYTRCMAASEAWRTHLQRCSTCAAEERCPDGVPLWQQFTRLQDAYLTHLRNKRGTS' A
#
# COMPACT_ATOMS: atom_id res chain seq x y z
N MET A 1 -3.99 -14.56 8.38
CA MET A 1 -4.51 -13.82 9.56
C MET A 1 -4.49 -12.32 9.27
N ALA A 2 -5.31 -11.51 9.95
CA ALA A 2 -5.31 -10.03 9.81
C ALA A 2 -3.92 -9.40 9.93
N ALA A 3 -3.09 -9.96 10.82
CA ALA A 3 -1.72 -9.53 11.05
C ALA A 3 -0.84 -9.63 9.80
N ASP A 4 -1.00 -10.68 8.99
CA ASP A 4 -0.23 -10.88 7.76
C ASP A 4 -0.63 -9.86 6.67
N LEU A 5 -1.91 -9.48 6.58
CA LEU A 5 -2.37 -8.41 5.68
C LEU A 5 -1.82 -7.05 6.11
N TYR A 6 -1.81 -6.77 7.41
CA TYR A 6 -1.25 -5.53 7.94
C TYR A 6 0.27 -5.43 7.67
N THR A 7 1.03 -6.49 7.97
CA THR A 7 2.47 -6.53 7.71
C THR A 7 2.79 -6.35 6.22
N ARG A 8 2.05 -7.01 5.32
CA ARG A 8 2.23 -6.83 3.87
C ARG A 8 1.89 -5.42 3.40
N CYS A 9 0.82 -4.83 3.92
CA CYS A 9 0.44 -3.44 3.61
C CYS A 9 1.53 -2.45 4.06
N MET A 10 2.06 -2.63 5.27
CA MET A 10 3.17 -1.81 5.79
C MET A 10 4.44 -1.96 4.95
N ALA A 11 4.82 -3.19 4.57
CA ALA A 11 5.99 -3.44 3.72
C ALA A 11 5.85 -2.78 2.33
N ALA A 12 4.66 -2.84 1.72
CA ALA A 12 4.40 -2.16 0.45
C ALA A 12 4.45 -0.63 0.59
N SER A 13 3.97 -0.08 1.71
CA SER A 13 4.07 1.35 2.01
C SER A 13 5.53 1.80 2.20
N GLU A 14 6.34 0.97 2.86
CA GLU A 14 7.76 1.23 3.06
C GLU A 14 8.51 1.22 1.72
N ALA A 15 8.29 0.22 0.88
CA ALA A 15 8.87 0.15 -0.46
C ALA A 15 8.51 1.38 -1.31
N TRP A 16 7.25 1.82 -1.25
CA TRP A 16 6.80 3.05 -1.91
C TRP A 16 7.50 4.30 -1.36
N ARG A 17 7.65 4.42 -0.03
CA ARG A 17 8.37 5.53 0.60
C ARG A 17 9.86 5.56 0.27
N THR A 18 10.52 4.41 0.27
CA THR A 18 11.92 4.29 -0.16
C THR A 18 12.10 4.72 -1.60
N HIS A 19 11.13 4.36 -2.46
CA HIS A 19 11.11 4.81 -3.84
C HIS A 19 10.92 6.33 -3.95
N LEU A 20 9.96 6.91 -3.22
CA LEU A 20 9.74 8.36 -3.17
C LEU A 20 10.98 9.16 -2.74
N GLN A 21 11.78 8.64 -1.80
CA GLN A 21 13.02 9.29 -1.39
C GLN A 21 14.10 9.32 -2.48
N ARG A 22 14.07 8.37 -3.42
CA ARG A 22 15.06 8.26 -4.51
C ARG A 22 14.56 8.78 -5.84
N CYS A 23 13.24 8.90 -6.02
CA CYS A 23 12.62 9.28 -7.28
C CYS A 23 12.07 10.70 -7.20
N SER A 24 12.78 11.65 -7.81
CA SER A 24 12.37 13.05 -7.90
C SER A 24 11.07 13.24 -8.70
N THR A 25 10.82 12.38 -9.69
CA THR A 25 9.58 12.39 -10.49
C THR A 25 8.37 12.05 -9.62
N CYS A 26 8.46 10.94 -8.88
CA CYS A 26 7.41 10.54 -7.95
C CYS A 26 7.29 11.50 -6.75
N ALA A 27 8.34 12.25 -6.41
CA ALA A 27 8.28 13.35 -5.43
C ALA A 27 7.53 14.60 -5.94
N ALA A 28 7.53 14.85 -7.25
CA ALA A 28 6.79 15.93 -7.89
C ALA A 28 5.31 15.58 -8.17
N GLU A 29 4.79 14.57 -7.48
CA GLU A 29 3.44 13.99 -7.69
C GLU A 29 3.23 13.36 -9.08
N GLU A 30 4.28 13.26 -9.91
CA GLU A 30 4.23 12.56 -11.19
C GLU A 30 4.45 11.06 -11.00
N ARG A 31 3.46 10.25 -11.39
CA ARG A 31 3.58 8.78 -11.30
C ARG A 31 4.59 8.26 -12.31
N CYS A 32 5.80 8.04 -11.83
CA CYS A 32 6.87 7.39 -12.54
C CYS A 32 6.53 5.91 -12.85
N PRO A 33 6.98 5.35 -13.99
CA PRO A 33 6.62 4.01 -14.43
C PRO A 33 7.04 2.90 -13.45
N ASP A 34 8.14 3.09 -12.72
CA ASP A 34 8.57 2.19 -11.63
C ASP A 34 7.73 2.35 -10.36
N GLY A 35 7.14 3.53 -10.17
CA GLY A 35 6.34 3.86 -9.01
C GLY A 35 4.88 3.42 -9.10
N VAL A 36 4.31 3.42 -10.32
CA VAL A 36 2.95 2.93 -10.59
C VAL A 36 2.71 1.52 -10.03
N PRO A 37 3.56 0.50 -10.28
CA PRO A 37 3.31 -0.85 -9.78
C PRO A 37 3.37 -0.91 -8.24
N LEU A 38 4.29 -0.18 -7.61
CA LEU A 38 4.39 -0.10 -6.14
C LEU A 38 3.13 0.53 -5.53
N TRP A 39 2.65 1.63 -6.12
CA TRP A 39 1.42 2.28 -5.70
C TRP A 39 0.20 1.35 -5.85
N GLN A 40 0.06 0.70 -7.01
CA GLN A 40 -1.05 -0.23 -7.26
C GLN A 40 -1.04 -1.41 -6.27
N GLN A 41 0.14 -1.94 -5.97
CA GLN A 41 0.30 -3.03 -5.00
C GLN A 41 -0.10 -2.58 -3.59
N PHE A 42 0.34 -1.40 -3.17
CA PHE A 42 -0.05 -0.79 -1.89
C PHE A 42 -1.57 -0.57 -1.81
N THR A 43 -2.20 0.01 -2.84
CA THR A 43 -3.64 0.25 -2.87
C THR A 43 -4.43 -1.06 -2.76
N ARG A 44 -4.03 -2.12 -3.49
CA ARG A 44 -4.70 -3.43 -3.40
C ARG A 44 -4.61 -4.03 -1.99
N LEU A 45 -3.44 -3.95 -1.36
CA LEU A 45 -3.25 -4.47 0.00
C LEU A 45 -4.01 -3.65 1.05
N GLN A 46 -4.05 -2.33 0.87
CA GLN A 46 -4.84 -1.44 1.73
C GLN A 46 -6.33 -1.73 1.61
N ASP A 47 -6.86 -1.91 0.39
CA ASP A 47 -8.26 -2.27 0.16
C ASP A 47 -8.61 -3.63 0.79
N ALA A 48 -7.74 -4.64 0.61
CA ALA A 48 -7.92 -5.95 1.23
C ALA A 48 -7.92 -5.87 2.77
N TYR A 49 -7.04 -5.04 3.35
CA TYR A 49 -7.00 -4.80 4.79
C TYR A 49 -8.27 -4.09 5.29
N LEU A 50 -8.73 -3.04 4.59
CA LEU A 50 -9.96 -2.32 4.93
C LEU A 50 -11.20 -3.21 4.81
N THR A 51 -11.27 -4.02 3.77
CA THR A 51 -12.34 -5.03 3.58
C THR A 51 -12.31 -6.05 4.72
N HIS A 52 -11.12 -6.54 5.10
CA HIS A 52 -10.98 -7.42 6.25
C HIS A 52 -11.45 -6.76 7.56
N LEU A 53 -11.10 -5.49 7.81
CA LEU A 53 -11.55 -4.74 8.97
C LEU A 53 -13.08 -4.54 8.99
N ARG A 54 -13.68 -4.24 7.83
CA ARG A 54 -15.14 -4.11 7.70
C ARG A 54 -15.85 -5.42 8.01
N ASN A 55 -15.37 -6.53 7.45
CA ASN A 55 -15.92 -7.86 7.73
C ASN A 55 -15.81 -8.22 9.22
N LYS A 56 -14.68 -7.88 9.86
CA LYS A 56 -14.50 -8.11 11.30
C LYS A 56 -15.40 -7.22 12.16
N ARG A 57 -15.71 -6.00 11.73
CA ARG A 57 -16.66 -5.09 12.41
C ARG A 57 -18.13 -5.45 12.18
N GLY A 58 -18.46 -6.11 11.06
CA GLY A 58 -19.82 -6.55 10.71
C GLY A 58 -20.26 -7.85 11.38
N THR A 59 -19.34 -8.60 11.98
CA THR A 59 -19.65 -9.69 12.93
C THR A 59 -19.97 -9.12 14.31
N SER A 60 -21.19 -8.61 14.48
CA SER A 60 -21.86 -8.41 15.76
C SER A 60 -23.21 -9.10 15.71
#